data_AF-A0A2A2TAJ7-F1
#
_entry.id   AF-A0A2A2TAJ7-F1
#
_cell.length_a   1.000
_cell.length_b   1.000
_cell.length_c   1.000
_cell.angle_alpha   90.00
_cell.angle_beta   90.00
_cell.angle_gamma   90.00
#
_symmetry.space_group_name_H-M   'P 1'
#
loop_
_entity.id
_entity.type
_entity.pdbx_description
1 polymer ?
#
loop_
_entity_poly.entity_id
_entity_poly.type
_entity_poly.pdbx_seq_one_letter_code
_entity_poly.pdbx_strand_id
1 'polypeptide(L)'
;LQQVTNLLDKAGISGYSVIKDVTGSGDRGIVINDLPTEALTNVYILSVCHQEKEEEVVKAITPILKKYGGICIVSDAKWVAH
;
A
#
# COMPACT_ATOMS: atom_id res chain seq x y z
N LEU A 1 -7.24 -3.63 0.90
CA LEU A 1 -7.30 -2.34 1.62
C LEU A 1 -7.31 -2.52 3.13
N GLN A 2 -8.40 -3.00 3.75
CA GLN A 2 -8.56 -3.03 5.22
C GLN A 2 -7.39 -3.70 5.98
N GLN A 3 -6.82 -4.78 5.44
CA GLN A 3 -5.71 -5.46 6.10
C GLN A 3 -4.44 -4.61 6.17
N VAL A 4 -4.18 -3.79 5.16
CA VAL A 4 -3.02 -2.89 5.12
C VAL A 4 -3.25 -1.70 6.04
N THR A 5 -4.44 -1.09 6.02
CA THR A 5 -4.75 0.06 6.88
C THR A 5 -4.70 -0.32 8.36
N ASN A 6 -5.29 -1.46 8.73
CA ASN A 6 -5.21 -1.97 10.11
C ASN A 6 -3.78 -2.29 10.56
N LEU A 7 -2.90 -2.67 9.63
CA LEU A 7 -1.48 -2.90 9.91
C LEU A 7 -0.78 -1.59 10.19
N LEU A 8 -1.00 -0.56 9.37
CA LEU A 8 -0.43 0.77 9.56
C LEU A 8 -0.85 1.35 10.91
N ASP A 9 -2.13 1.21 11.27
CA ASP A 9 -2.64 1.64 12.57
C ASP A 9 -1.92 0.92 13.74
N LYS A 10 -1.72 -0.40 13.64
CA LYS A 10 -1.01 -1.20 14.66
C LYS A 10 0.47 -0.86 14.76
N ALA A 11 1.11 -0.47 13.66
CA ALA A 11 2.50 -0.03 13.63
C ALA A 11 2.67 1.40 14.20
N GLY A 12 1.57 2.09 14.51
CA GLY A 12 1.56 3.46 15.02
C GLY A 12 1.78 4.51 13.94
N ILE A 13 1.44 4.21 12.68
CA ILE A 13 1.55 5.16 11.58
C ILE A 13 0.35 6.10 11.60
N SER A 14 0.61 7.41 11.59
CA SER A 14 -0.38 8.45 11.88
C SER A 14 -1.43 8.66 10.80
N GLY A 15 -1.20 8.19 9.58
CA GLY A 15 -2.16 8.31 8.49
C GLY A 15 -1.65 7.78 7.17
N TYR A 16 -2.58 7.62 6.23
CA TYR A 16 -2.33 7.17 4.87
C TYR A 16 -3.28 7.86 3.89
N SER A 17 -2.88 7.92 2.62
CA SER A 17 -3.71 8.33 1.50
C SER A 17 -3.99 7.14 0.59
N VAL A 18 -5.19 7.08 0.01
CA VAL A 18 -5.60 5.99 -0.90
C VAL A 18 -5.92 6.58 -2.27
N ILE A 19 -5.30 6.04 -3.31
CA ILE A 19 -5.68 6.28 -4.71
C ILE A 19 -6.36 5.01 -5.21
N LYS A 20 -7.61 5.13 -5.63
CA LYS A 20 -8.43 4.01 -6.11
C LYS A 20 -8.36 3.85 -7.63
N ASP A 21 -8.95 2.77 -8.12
CA ASP A 21 -9.16 2.52 -9.55
C ASP A 21 -7.86 2.50 -10.37
N VAL A 22 -6.79 1.99 -9.75
CA VAL A 22 -5.46 1.94 -10.36
C VAL A 22 -5.40 0.80 -11.36
N THR A 23 -5.03 1.12 -12.60
CA THR A 23 -4.68 0.15 -13.65
C THR A 23 -3.16 0.02 -13.76
N GLY A 24 -2.67 -1.08 -14.31
CA GLY A 24 -1.23 -1.25 -14.53
C GLY A 24 -0.87 -2.59 -15.15
N SER A 25 0.38 -2.74 -15.56
CA SER A 25 0.94 -3.99 -16.09
C SER A 25 2.07 -4.47 -15.20
N GLY A 26 2.10 -5.76 -14.88
CA GLY A 26 3.20 -6.39 -14.17
C GLY A 26 3.36 -7.85 -14.55
N ASP A 27 4.17 -8.59 -13.80
CA ASP A 27 4.50 -10.00 -14.09
C ASP A 27 3.28 -10.93 -14.11
N ARG A 28 2.13 -10.47 -13.60
CA ARG A 28 0.86 -11.20 -13.56
C ARG A 28 -0.15 -10.72 -14.61
N GLY A 29 0.28 -9.90 -15.57
CA GLY A 29 -0.55 -9.35 -16.64
C GLY A 29 -1.00 -7.92 -16.39
N ILE A 30 -1.99 -7.48 -17.18
CA ILE A 30 -2.54 -6.13 -17.16
C ILE A 30 -3.82 -6.13 -16.32
N VAL A 31 -3.88 -5.21 -15.36
CA VAL A 31 -5.10 -4.88 -14.63
C VAL A 31 -5.88 -3.86 -15.44
N ILE A 32 -7.00 -4.30 -16.00
CA ILE A 32 -7.92 -3.53 -16.82
C ILE A 32 -9.25 -3.44 -16.05
N ASN A 33 -9.72 -2.22 -15.78
CA ASN A 33 -10.97 -1.97 -15.06
C ASN A 33 -12.18 -1.96 -16.01
N ASP A 34 -12.32 -2.96 -16.88
CA ASP A 34 -13.44 -3.05 -17.85
C ASP A 34 -14.65 -3.82 -17.31
N LEU A 35 -14.54 -4.39 -16.10
CA LEU A 35 -15.65 -5.08 -15.44
C LEU A 35 -16.33 -4.13 -14.44
N PRO A 36 -17.67 -4.00 -14.45
CA PRO A 36 -18.42 -3.10 -13.57
C PRO A 36 -18.38 -3.49 -12.07
N THR A 37 -17.63 -4.53 -11.71
CA THR A 37 -17.40 -4.91 -10.33
C THR A 37 -16.24 -4.12 -9.75
N GLU A 38 -16.52 -3.10 -8.94
CA GLU A 38 -15.56 -2.34 -8.11
C GLU A 38 -14.66 -3.25 -7.22
N ALA A 39 -14.99 -4.54 -7.12
CA ALA A 39 -14.38 -5.51 -6.23
C ALA A 39 -12.93 -5.94 -6.61
N LEU A 40 -12.42 -5.61 -7.80
CA LEU A 40 -11.12 -6.11 -8.29
C LEU A 40 -10.16 -5.00 -8.76
N THR A 41 -10.38 -3.76 -8.35
CA THR A 41 -9.47 -2.66 -8.71
C THR A 41 -8.25 -2.62 -7.79
N ASN A 42 -7.06 -2.36 -8.33
CA ASN A 42 -5.90 -2.05 -7.50
C ASN A 42 -6.05 -0.68 -6.83
N VAL A 43 -5.34 -0.51 -5.72
CA VAL A 43 -5.23 0.77 -5.02
C VAL A 43 -3.77 1.07 -4.72
N TYR A 44 -3.39 2.34 -4.73
CA TYR A 44 -2.18 2.79 -4.05
C TYR A 44 -2.53 3.20 -2.63
N ILE A 45 -1.68 2.80 -1.69
CA ILE A 45 -1.71 3.29 -0.31
C ILE A 45 -0.38 3.99 -0.09
N LEU A 46 -0.43 5.29 0.17
CA LEU A 46 0.74 6.11 0.46
C LEU A 46 0.73 6.46 1.94
N SER A 47 1.85 6.22 2.61
CA SER A 47 2.01 6.46 4.03
C SER A 47 3.41 6.98 4.29
N VAL A 48 3.56 7.83 5.29
CA VAL A 48 4.85 8.36 5.70
C VAL A 48 5.13 7.89 7.12
N CYS A 49 6.36 7.48 7.39
CA CYS A 49 6.79 7.04 8.71
C CYS A 49 8.20 7.53 9.01
N HIS A 50 8.56 7.56 10.29
CA HIS A 50 9.95 7.77 10.69
C HIS A 50 10.80 6.55 10.34
N GLN A 51 12.09 6.76 10.05
CA GLN A 51 13.02 5.71 9.65
C GLN A 51 13.07 4.54 10.65
N GLU A 52 12.92 4.80 11.95
CA GLU A 52 12.87 3.79 13.01
C GLU A 52 11.73 2.78 12.84
N LYS A 53 10.66 3.14 12.11
CA LYS A 53 9.49 2.31 11.85
C LYS A 53 9.54 1.57 10.52
N GLU A 54 10.49 1.91 9.65
CA GLU A 54 10.56 1.36 8.28
C GLU A 54 10.64 -0.17 8.29
N GLU A 55 11.61 -0.73 9.01
CA GLU A 55 11.83 -2.18 9.03
C GLU A 55 10.63 -2.94 9.63
N GLU A 56 9.99 -2.39 10.66
CA GLU A 56 8.78 -2.93 11.28
C GLU A 56 7.63 -3.01 10.26
N VAL A 57 7.38 -1.91 9.55
CA VAL A 57 6.31 -1.82 8.54
C VAL A 57 6.59 -2.75 7.36
N VAL A 58 7.83 -2.79 6.85
CA VAL A 58 8.24 -3.67 5.74
C VAL A 58 8.07 -5.15 6.11
N LYS A 59 8.49 -5.54 7.32
CA LYS A 59 8.28 -6.91 7.81
C LYS A 59 6.80 -7.26 7.93
N ALA A 60 5.99 -6.33 8.44
CA ALA A 60 4.57 -6.54 8.61
C ALA A 60 3.81 -6.65 7.27
N ILE A 61 4.18 -5.85 6.26
CA ILE A 61 3.48 -5.83 4.96
C ILE A 61 3.85 -7.02 4.06
N THR A 62 5.08 -7.53 4.20
CA THR A 62 5.61 -8.67 3.41
C THR A 62 4.67 -9.88 3.31
N PRO A 63 4.09 -10.42 4.40
CA PRO A 63 3.16 -11.56 4.31
C PRO A 63 1.87 -11.22 3.53
N ILE A 64 1.40 -9.96 3.60
CA ILE A 64 0.23 -9.51 2.83
C ILE A 64 0.56 -9.53 1.34
N LEU A 65 1.72 -8.99 0.95
CA LEU A 65 2.18 -8.98 -0.45
C LEU A 65 2.39 -10.41 -1.00
N LYS A 66 2.96 -11.31 -0.19
CA LYS A 66 3.11 -12.72 -0.58
C LYS A 66 1.77 -13.40 -0.84
N LYS A 67 0.72 -13.04 -0.08
CA LYS A 67 -0.61 -13.63 -0.19
C LYS A 67 -1.42 -13.07 -1.36
N TYR A 68 -1.46 -11.75 -1.53
CA TYR A 68 -2.37 -11.09 -2.49
C TYR A 68 -1.65 -10.53 -3.72
N GLY A 69 -0.32 -10.46 -3.72
CA GLY A 69 0.45 -9.72 -4.71
C GLY A 69 0.49 -8.22 -4.43
N GLY A 70 0.97 -7.47 -5.43
CA GLY A 70 1.24 -6.04 -5.31
C GLY A 70 2.72 -5.75 -5.02
N ILE A 71 3.04 -4.46 -4.91
CA ILE A 71 4.39 -3.96 -4.70
C ILE A 71 4.35 -3.00 -3.52
N CYS A 72 5.34 -3.10 -2.64
CA CYS A 72 5.63 -2.08 -1.63
C CYS A 72 6.96 -1.43 -2.00
N ILE A 73 6.96 -0.11 -2.12
CA ILE A 73 8.13 0.70 -2.42
C ILE A 73 8.39 1.57 -1.20
N VAL A 74 9.63 1.55 -0.74
CA VAL A 74 10.12 2.44 0.31
C VAL A 74 11.06 3.45 -0.33
N SER A 75 10.91 4.72 0.02
CA SER A 75 11.70 5.81 -0.52
C SER A 75 11.87 6.89 0.53
N ASP A 76 13.06 7.48 0.60
CA ASP A 76 13.34 8.62 1.46
C ASP A 76 12.52 9.84 1.01
N ALA A 77 11.84 10.47 1.97
CA ALA A 77 11.07 11.69 1.75
C ALA A 77 11.25 12.67 2.92
N LYS A 78 11.14 13.96 2.62
CA LYS A 78 11.04 15.02 3.63
C LYS A 78 9.62 15.57 3.61
N TRP A 79 9.02 15.77 4.77
CA TRP A 79 7.71 16.40 4.90
C TRP A 79 7.79 17.61 5.84
N VAL A 80 6.84 18.52 5.68
CA VAL A 80 6.66 19.65 6.57
C VAL A 80 5.53 19.30 7.54
N ALA A 81 5.85 19.24 8.83
CA ALA A 81 4.83 19.17 9.87
C ALA A 81 4.14 20.54 9.98
N HIS A 82 2.81 20.53 10.09
CA HIS A 82 1.98 21.71 10.30
C HIS A 82 0.92 21.41 11.35
#